data_AF-A0A1I8MKG1-F1
#
_entry.id   AF-A0A1I8MKG1-F1
#
_cell.length_a   1.000
_cell.length_b   1.000
_cell.length_c   1.000
_cell.angle_alpha   90.00
_cell.angle_beta   90.00
_cell.angle_gamma   90.00
#
_symmetry.space_group_name_H-M   'P 1'
#
loop_
_entity.id
_entity.type
_entity.pdbx_description
1 polymer ?
#
loop_
_entity_poly.entity_id
_entity_poly.type
_entity_poly.pdbx_seq_one_letter_code
_entity_poly.pdbx_strand_id
1 'polypeptide(L)'
;MFCCLRSCLNGSIHQSNKTVVNRVKEPEIHLDVANAGTEVILLSNYLRITGTGGALGTAPLVQSKSYFEVKIQQKGIWSVGLATRQADLDKKYGGLDKESWCLCSDNVTRHNGEEYGPVVATTNEPTKTIGNGGDVIINGTSVPGLIGIEDINEDLLLTTGRSDGGVEIKDSTQEGSSIPNKERTNENQFPDEGDIVGVSFDHIELNFYFNGKKLEAPFQNVKASTVFPVIYVGNGAILDIILDNFHYPPPNGFERIMLEQSLL
;
A
#
# COMPACT_ATOMS: atom_id res chain seq x y z
N MET A 1 10.61 -61.53 20.73
CA MET A 1 9.55 -62.53 20.98
C MET A 1 8.29 -61.74 21.33
N PHE A 2 7.17 -62.01 20.65
CA PHE A 2 5.75 -61.68 20.92
C PHE A 2 5.40 -60.67 22.05
N CYS A 3 4.36 -59.83 22.01
CA CYS A 3 3.39 -59.30 21.04
C CYS A 3 2.34 -58.54 21.89
N CYS A 4 1.56 -57.65 21.28
CA CYS A 4 0.52 -56.88 21.95
C CYS A 4 -0.66 -57.73 22.47
N LEU A 5 -1.39 -57.25 23.49
CA LEU A 5 -2.87 -57.31 23.70
C LEU A 5 -3.20 -56.76 25.11
N ARG A 6 -3.66 -55.51 25.23
CA ARG A 6 -5.08 -55.13 25.43
C ARG A 6 -5.83 -55.89 26.54
N SER A 7 -6.24 -55.15 27.58
CA SER A 7 -7.65 -55.07 27.99
C SER A 7 -7.93 -53.78 28.76
N CYS A 8 -9.00 -53.10 28.40
CA CYS A 8 -9.45 -51.82 28.96
C CYS A 8 -10.60 -52.08 29.94
N LEU A 9 -10.68 -51.35 31.05
CA LEU A 9 -11.89 -51.09 31.87
C LEU A 9 -11.44 -50.12 33.00
N ASN A 10 -12.16 -49.08 33.44
CA ASN A 10 -13.35 -48.42 32.91
C ASN A 10 -13.32 -46.95 33.43
N GLY A 11 -13.65 -45.95 32.60
CA GLY A 11 -13.55 -44.54 32.97
C GLY A 11 -14.48 -43.67 32.14
N SER A 12 -15.72 -43.52 32.60
CA SER A 12 -16.82 -42.93 31.83
C SER A 12 -16.57 -41.47 31.42
N ILE A 13 -16.36 -41.27 30.12
CA ILE A 13 -17.22 -40.46 29.25
C ILE A 13 -17.80 -39.19 29.90
N HIS A 14 -17.14 -38.07 29.62
CA HIS A 14 -17.80 -36.79 29.33
C HIS A 14 -17.07 -36.10 28.17
N GLN A 15 -16.99 -36.80 27.05
CA GLN A 15 -16.47 -36.24 25.82
C GLN A 15 -17.56 -35.32 25.24
N SER A 16 -17.37 -34.01 25.35
CA SER A 16 -18.22 -33.06 24.66
C SER A 16 -18.10 -33.33 23.16
N ASN A 17 -19.22 -33.66 22.52
CA ASN A 17 -19.30 -33.75 21.08
C ASN A 17 -19.11 -32.34 20.50
N LYS A 18 -17.85 -31.90 20.36
CA LYS A 18 -17.49 -30.98 19.30
C LYS A 18 -17.74 -31.73 18.00
N THR A 19 -18.94 -31.58 17.47
CA THR A 19 -19.23 -31.87 16.08
C THR A 19 -18.19 -31.12 15.25
N VAL A 20 -17.23 -31.85 14.70
CA VAL A 20 -16.37 -31.36 13.64
C VAL A 20 -17.28 -31.22 12.43
N VAL A 21 -17.96 -30.07 12.37
CA VAL A 21 -18.60 -29.61 11.15
C VAL A 21 -17.47 -29.54 10.14
N ASN A 22 -17.56 -30.35 9.08
CA ASN A 22 -16.75 -30.18 7.89
C ASN A 22 -17.15 -28.84 7.26
N ARG A 23 -16.65 -27.74 7.83
CA ARG A 23 -16.51 -26.48 7.12
C ARG A 23 -15.55 -26.80 6.00
N VAL A 24 -16.09 -26.92 4.79
CA VAL A 24 -15.30 -26.91 3.57
C VAL A 24 -14.43 -25.66 3.68
N LYS A 25 -13.10 -25.82 3.74
CA LYS A 25 -12.21 -24.66 3.78
C LYS A 25 -12.48 -23.89 2.50
N GLU A 26 -12.93 -22.64 2.62
CA GLU A 26 -13.12 -21.77 1.46
C GLU A 26 -11.81 -21.73 0.66
N PRO A 27 -11.87 -21.74 -0.70
CA PRO A 27 -10.68 -21.62 -1.52
C PRO A 27 -9.87 -20.38 -1.10
N GLU A 28 -8.56 -20.55 -0.99
CA GLU A 28 -7.69 -19.45 -0.58
C GLU A 28 -7.49 -18.51 -1.78
N ILE A 29 -7.71 -17.22 -1.58
CA ILE A 29 -7.43 -16.22 -2.62
C ILE A 29 -5.91 -16.03 -2.67
N HIS A 30 -5.34 -15.99 -3.86
CA HIS A 30 -3.90 -15.84 -4.09
C HIS A 30 -3.65 -15.27 -5.50
N LEU A 31 -2.38 -15.10 -5.91
CA LEU A 31 -2.04 -14.72 -7.29
C LEU A 31 -2.19 -15.91 -8.23
N ASP A 32 -2.85 -15.72 -9.36
CA ASP A 32 -3.26 -16.77 -10.29
C ASP A 32 -2.14 -17.11 -11.30
N VAL A 33 -1.56 -18.31 -11.18
CA VAL A 33 -0.56 -18.84 -12.11
C VAL A 33 -1.07 -18.91 -13.55
N ALA A 34 -2.38 -19.13 -13.75
CA ALA A 34 -2.97 -19.18 -15.09
C ALA A 34 -3.20 -17.79 -15.71
N ASN A 35 -3.05 -16.72 -14.92
CA ASN A 35 -3.21 -15.33 -15.33
C ASN A 35 -2.04 -14.51 -14.78
N ALA A 36 -0.83 -14.97 -15.12
CA ALA A 36 0.45 -14.34 -14.83
C ALA A 36 1.29 -14.23 -16.11
N GLY A 37 2.15 -13.20 -16.18
CA GLY A 37 3.10 -12.99 -17.28
C GLY A 37 4.16 -14.09 -17.37
N THR A 38 4.76 -14.22 -18.56
CA THR A 38 5.63 -15.35 -18.92
C THR A 38 6.91 -15.44 -18.07
N GLU A 39 7.45 -14.30 -17.62
CA GLU A 39 8.65 -14.21 -16.78
C GLU A 39 8.32 -13.95 -15.30
N VAL A 40 7.07 -14.13 -14.88
CA VAL A 40 6.63 -13.98 -13.49
C VAL A 40 6.92 -15.25 -12.69
N ILE A 41 7.48 -15.07 -11.50
CA ILE A 41 7.76 -16.13 -10.54
C ILE A 41 6.90 -15.91 -9.31
N LEU A 42 5.99 -16.85 -9.04
CA LEU A 42 5.15 -16.86 -7.84
C LEU A 42 5.75 -17.78 -6.77
N LEU A 43 5.87 -17.26 -5.55
CA LEU A 43 6.50 -17.89 -4.39
C LEU A 43 5.54 -17.86 -3.19
N SER A 44 5.93 -18.46 -2.06
CA SER A 44 5.20 -18.37 -0.78
C SER A 44 3.70 -18.70 -0.91
N ASN A 45 3.38 -19.87 -1.45
CA ASN A 45 2.00 -20.30 -1.76
C ASN A 45 1.22 -19.32 -2.67
N TYR A 46 1.91 -18.76 -3.67
CA TYR A 46 1.37 -17.78 -4.62
C TYR A 46 0.95 -16.44 -3.98
N LEU A 47 1.46 -16.12 -2.79
CA LEU A 47 1.29 -14.81 -2.15
C LEU A 47 2.47 -13.85 -2.38
N ARG A 48 3.60 -14.35 -2.91
CA ARG A 48 4.78 -13.54 -3.27
C ARG A 48 5.00 -13.54 -4.77
N ILE A 49 5.35 -12.39 -5.35
CA ILE A 49 5.63 -12.21 -6.77
C ILE A 49 7.01 -11.57 -6.98
N THR A 50 7.74 -12.07 -7.99
CA THR A 50 9.00 -11.51 -8.50
C THR A 50 9.21 -11.88 -9.98
N GLY A 51 10.31 -11.48 -10.59
CA GLY A 51 10.60 -11.66 -12.02
C GLY A 51 10.25 -10.41 -12.84
N THR A 52 9.69 -10.62 -14.04
CA THR A 52 9.20 -9.55 -14.92
C THR A 52 7.79 -9.87 -15.42
N GLY A 53 6.86 -8.94 -15.28
CA GLY A 53 5.46 -9.12 -15.68
C GLY A 53 4.49 -8.81 -14.54
N GLY A 54 3.21 -9.15 -14.70
CA GLY A 54 2.21 -9.07 -13.65
C GLY A 54 1.40 -10.34 -13.47
N ALA A 55 0.69 -10.44 -12.34
CA ALA A 55 -0.26 -11.51 -12.06
C ALA A 55 -1.56 -10.96 -11.49
N LEU A 56 -2.68 -11.53 -11.93
CA LEU A 56 -4.00 -11.24 -11.36
C LEU A 56 -4.24 -12.05 -10.08
N GLY A 57 -5.10 -11.57 -9.20
CA GLY A 57 -5.68 -12.38 -8.13
C GLY A 57 -6.66 -13.44 -8.68
N THR A 58 -6.82 -14.56 -7.98
CA THR A 58 -7.76 -15.62 -8.38
C THR A 58 -9.23 -15.22 -8.27
N ALA A 59 -9.56 -14.26 -7.39
CA ALA A 59 -10.94 -13.82 -7.12
C ALA A 59 -11.26 -12.46 -7.78
N PRO A 60 -12.42 -12.33 -8.46
CA PRO A 60 -12.90 -11.04 -8.94
C PRO A 60 -13.43 -10.18 -7.78
N LEU A 61 -13.34 -8.85 -7.92
CA LEU A 61 -13.91 -7.89 -6.98
C LEU A 61 -15.41 -7.70 -7.27
N VAL A 62 -16.22 -8.64 -6.78
CA VAL A 62 -17.68 -8.69 -6.95
C VAL A 62 -18.48 -8.10 -5.78
N GLN A 63 -17.84 -7.95 -4.62
CA GLN A 63 -18.46 -7.40 -3.41
C GLN A 63 -18.44 -5.87 -3.44
N SER A 64 -19.47 -5.24 -2.87
CA SER A 64 -19.68 -3.79 -2.96
C SER A 64 -18.52 -2.93 -2.45
N LYS A 65 -17.66 -3.46 -1.56
CA LYS A 65 -16.46 -2.80 -1.04
C LYS A 65 -15.38 -3.83 -0.73
N SER A 66 -14.22 -3.70 -1.35
CA SER A 66 -13.10 -4.64 -1.24
C SER A 66 -11.78 -3.93 -0.91
N TYR A 67 -10.96 -4.58 -0.09
CA TYR A 67 -9.65 -4.10 0.33
C TYR A 67 -8.61 -5.22 0.29
N PHE A 68 -7.39 -4.86 -0.13
CA PHE A 68 -6.20 -5.70 0.01
C PHE A 68 -4.97 -4.81 0.22
N GLU A 69 -3.91 -5.41 0.74
CA GLU A 69 -2.61 -4.77 0.93
C GLU A 69 -1.53 -5.45 0.07
N VAL A 70 -0.45 -4.72 -0.21
CA VAL A 70 0.75 -5.24 -0.85
C VAL A 70 1.97 -4.72 -0.12
N LYS A 71 2.85 -5.61 0.32
CA LYS A 71 4.10 -5.27 0.99
C LYS A 71 5.27 -5.28 0.01
N ILE A 72 6.05 -4.21 0.00
CA ILE A 72 7.29 -4.12 -0.78
C ILE A 72 8.38 -4.86 0.01
N GLN A 73 8.74 -6.07 -0.41
CA GLN A 73 9.81 -6.85 0.23
C GLN A 73 11.18 -6.47 -0.32
N GLN A 74 11.25 -6.08 -1.59
CA GLN A 74 12.46 -5.57 -2.25
C GLN A 74 12.08 -4.51 -3.30
N LYS A 75 12.86 -3.43 -3.36
CA LYS A 75 12.74 -2.36 -4.35
C LYS A 75 12.98 -2.86 -5.78
N GLY A 76 12.44 -2.10 -6.73
CA GLY A 76 12.58 -2.35 -8.17
C GLY A 76 11.53 -1.54 -8.92
N ILE A 77 11.12 -2.03 -10.09
CA ILE A 77 9.92 -1.53 -10.77
C ILE A 77 8.75 -2.38 -10.31
N TRP A 78 7.65 -1.75 -9.92
CA TRP A 78 6.41 -2.45 -9.61
C TRP A 78 5.18 -1.61 -9.92
N SER A 79 4.03 -2.27 -10.02
CA SER A 79 2.72 -1.62 -9.99
C SER A 79 1.73 -2.44 -9.18
N VAL A 80 0.79 -1.76 -8.54
CA VAL A 80 -0.29 -2.38 -7.77
C VAL A 80 -1.61 -1.70 -8.14
N GLY A 81 -2.67 -2.47 -8.30
CA GLY A 81 -4.00 -1.91 -8.54
C GLY A 81 -4.99 -2.95 -9.03
N LEU A 82 -5.78 -2.59 -10.03
CA LEU A 82 -6.83 -3.43 -10.60
C LEU A 82 -6.61 -3.69 -12.09
N ALA A 83 -6.99 -4.87 -12.56
CA ALA A 83 -7.06 -5.16 -13.99
C ALA A 83 -8.17 -6.14 -14.37
N THR A 84 -8.54 -6.15 -15.65
CA THR A 84 -9.37 -7.20 -16.25
C THR A 84 -8.50 -8.41 -16.66
N ARG A 85 -9.13 -9.48 -17.13
CA ARG A 85 -8.42 -10.65 -17.73
C ARG A 85 -7.83 -10.37 -19.12
N GLN A 86 -7.98 -9.15 -19.64
CA GLN A 86 -7.50 -8.74 -20.96
C GLN A 86 -6.22 -7.89 -20.88
N ALA A 87 -5.74 -7.56 -19.67
CA ALA A 87 -4.52 -6.77 -19.48
C ALA A 87 -3.25 -7.48 -19.96
N ASP A 88 -2.28 -6.70 -20.42
CA ASP A 88 -0.98 -7.14 -20.89
C ASP A 88 -0.08 -7.44 -19.68
N LEU A 89 0.00 -8.71 -19.31
CA LEU A 89 0.73 -9.19 -18.13
C LEU A 89 2.22 -9.43 -18.38
N ASP A 90 2.71 -9.34 -19.63
CA ASP A 90 4.15 -9.45 -19.94
C ASP A 90 4.89 -8.10 -19.77
N LYS A 91 4.19 -7.03 -19.35
CA LYS A 91 4.80 -5.73 -19.05
C LYS A 91 5.38 -5.69 -17.64
N LYS A 92 6.52 -5.01 -17.48
CA LYS A 92 7.19 -4.79 -16.19
C LYS A 92 6.44 -3.87 -15.21
N TYR A 93 5.45 -3.13 -15.70
CA TYR A 93 4.57 -2.24 -14.92
C TYR A 93 3.20 -2.14 -15.62
N GLY A 94 2.15 -1.89 -14.84
CA GLY A 94 0.76 -1.83 -15.30
C GLY A 94 0.30 -0.43 -15.71
N GLY A 95 -0.94 -0.32 -16.19
CA GLY A 95 -1.54 0.94 -16.63
C GLY A 95 -1.16 1.37 -18.05
N LEU A 96 -0.42 0.53 -18.78
CA LEU A 96 -0.04 0.74 -20.19
C LEU A 96 -1.17 0.45 -21.18
N ASP A 97 -2.22 -0.22 -20.74
CA ASP A 97 -3.39 -0.59 -21.53
C ASP A 97 -4.68 -0.05 -20.88
N LYS A 98 -5.79 -0.16 -21.63
CA LYS A 98 -7.13 0.21 -21.15
C LYS A 98 -7.73 -0.77 -20.13
N GLU A 99 -7.01 -1.83 -19.81
CA GLU A 99 -7.50 -2.99 -19.04
C GLU A 99 -6.94 -3.00 -17.61
N SER A 100 -6.00 -2.10 -17.30
CA SER A 100 -5.33 -1.98 -16.00
C SER A 100 -5.34 -0.54 -15.47
N TRP A 101 -5.50 -0.39 -14.15
CA TRP A 101 -5.46 0.84 -13.39
C TRP A 101 -4.48 0.64 -12.22
N CYS A 102 -3.38 1.38 -12.20
CA CYS A 102 -2.24 1.04 -11.35
C CYS A 102 -1.61 2.26 -10.67
N LEU A 103 -1.23 2.12 -9.40
CA LEU A 103 -0.19 2.93 -8.77
C LEU A 103 1.16 2.25 -9.02
N CYS A 104 2.18 3.03 -9.36
CA CYS A 104 3.51 2.53 -9.70
C CYS A 104 4.58 2.92 -8.68
N SER A 105 5.73 2.25 -8.76
CA SER A 105 6.89 2.44 -7.86
C SER A 105 7.50 3.85 -7.85
N ASP A 106 7.25 4.65 -8.88
CA ASP A 106 7.61 6.07 -8.98
C ASP A 106 6.55 7.02 -8.40
N ASN A 107 5.58 6.46 -7.67
CA ASN A 107 4.45 7.14 -7.06
C ASN A 107 3.49 7.82 -8.08
N VAL A 108 3.56 7.44 -9.36
CA VAL A 108 2.66 7.89 -10.43
C VAL A 108 1.52 6.89 -10.62
N THR A 109 0.31 7.35 -10.92
CA THR A 109 -0.81 6.46 -11.31
C THR A 109 -0.94 6.39 -12.82
N ARG A 110 -1.23 5.20 -13.36
CA ARG A 110 -1.26 4.92 -14.80
C ARG A 110 -2.50 4.13 -15.22
N HIS A 111 -3.07 4.51 -16.35
CA HIS A 111 -4.15 3.80 -17.03
C HIS A 111 -4.17 4.18 -18.52
N ASN A 112 -4.43 3.22 -19.42
CA ASN A 112 -4.54 3.46 -20.87
C ASN A 112 -3.30 4.14 -21.50
N GLY A 113 -2.12 3.95 -20.90
CA GLY A 113 -0.88 4.61 -21.29
C GLY A 113 -0.77 6.09 -20.88
N GLU A 114 -1.78 6.63 -20.20
CA GLU A 114 -1.75 7.97 -19.61
C GLU A 114 -1.18 7.91 -18.18
N GLU A 115 -0.44 8.97 -17.82
CA GLU A 115 0.13 9.16 -16.48
C GLU A 115 -0.61 10.29 -15.77
N TYR A 116 -0.94 10.05 -14.51
CA TYR A 116 -1.55 11.02 -13.61
C TYR A 116 -0.59 11.23 -12.43
N GLY A 117 -0.43 12.50 -12.04
CA GLY A 117 0.72 13.01 -11.29
C GLY A 117 1.05 12.30 -9.96
N PRO A 118 2.23 12.60 -9.39
CA PRO A 118 2.73 11.92 -8.20
C PRO A 118 1.74 12.02 -7.04
N VAL A 119 1.33 10.88 -6.50
CA VAL A 119 0.19 10.80 -5.59
C VAL A 119 0.63 11.03 -4.15
N VAL A 120 0.22 12.16 -3.56
CA VAL A 120 0.59 12.49 -2.18
C VAL A 120 -0.39 11.91 -1.16
N ALA A 121 0.10 11.64 0.05
CA ALA A 121 -0.74 11.19 1.16
C ALA A 121 -1.60 12.34 1.70
N THR A 122 -2.92 12.13 1.74
CA THR A 122 -3.84 13.07 2.40
C THR A 122 -3.57 13.09 3.89
N THR A 123 -3.26 14.25 4.45
CA THR A 123 -3.04 14.46 5.89
C THR A 123 -4.34 14.78 6.66
N ASN A 124 -5.50 14.53 6.03
CA ASN A 124 -6.82 14.84 6.57
C ASN A 124 -7.25 13.82 7.63
N GLU A 125 -6.60 13.86 8.81
CA GLU A 125 -7.24 13.35 10.02
C GLU A 125 -8.54 14.12 10.27
N PRO A 126 -9.66 13.46 10.63
CA PRO A 126 -10.85 14.14 11.10
C PRO A 126 -10.57 14.73 12.49
N THR A 127 -9.98 15.93 12.49
CA THR A 127 -9.70 16.71 13.70
C THR A 127 -11.00 16.89 14.47
N LYS A 128 -11.13 16.21 15.62
CA LYS A 128 -12.26 16.42 16.53
C LYS A 128 -12.31 17.89 16.91
N THR A 129 -13.42 18.54 16.61
CA THR A 129 -13.67 19.94 16.90
C THR A 129 -13.56 20.20 18.41
N ILE A 130 -12.43 20.77 18.86
CA ILE A 130 -12.36 21.43 20.16
C ILE A 130 -12.85 22.86 19.93
N GLY A 131 -14.15 23.08 20.11
CA GLY A 131 -14.71 24.41 20.11
C GLY A 131 -14.18 25.21 21.31
N ASN A 132 -13.64 26.39 21.05
CA ASN A 132 -13.58 27.50 21.99
C ASN A 132 -13.73 28.79 21.18
N GLY A 133 -14.61 29.69 21.64
CA GLY A 133 -15.04 30.85 20.87
C GLY A 133 -14.01 31.97 20.79
N GLY A 134 -14.07 32.74 19.71
CA GLY A 134 -13.25 33.92 19.47
C GLY A 134 -13.61 34.54 18.12
N ASP A 135 -14.54 35.49 18.13
CA ASP A 135 -15.06 36.19 16.95
C ASP A 135 -14.04 37.20 16.38
N VAL A 136 -13.72 37.09 15.08
CA VAL A 136 -13.20 38.19 14.26
C VAL A 136 -13.72 38.05 12.82
N ILE A 137 -14.67 38.91 12.45
CA ILE A 137 -15.10 39.15 11.06
C ILE A 137 -14.18 40.20 10.42
N ILE A 138 -13.53 39.88 9.29
CA ILE A 138 -13.12 40.88 8.29
C ILE A 138 -13.38 40.33 6.87
N ASN A 139 -13.86 41.19 5.97
CA ASN A 139 -14.47 40.84 4.69
C ASN A 139 -13.47 40.67 3.52
N GLY A 140 -13.88 39.94 2.47
CA GLY A 140 -13.82 40.49 1.11
C GLY A 140 -13.20 39.64 -0.03
N THR A 141 -14.06 39.22 -0.96
CA THR A 141 -13.83 39.16 -2.44
C THR A 141 -12.69 38.30 -3.05
N SER A 142 -13.09 37.31 -3.87
CA SER A 142 -12.67 37.01 -5.27
C SER A 142 -11.30 37.52 -5.79
N VAL A 143 -10.48 36.78 -6.55
CA VAL A 143 -10.71 36.14 -7.88
C VAL A 143 -9.58 35.10 -8.14
N PRO A 144 -9.74 34.06 -8.99
CA PRO A 144 -8.66 33.11 -9.30
C PRO A 144 -7.63 33.65 -10.31
N GLY A 145 -6.37 33.24 -10.13
CA GLY A 145 -5.33 33.26 -11.17
C GLY A 145 -4.47 34.52 -11.24
N LEU A 146 -3.24 34.42 -10.70
CA LEU A 146 -2.10 35.20 -11.19
C LEU A 146 -0.81 34.42 -10.98
N ILE A 147 0.07 34.44 -11.99
CA ILE A 147 1.42 33.85 -11.95
C ILE A 147 2.37 34.87 -11.32
N GLY A 148 3.24 34.41 -10.43
CA GLY A 148 4.37 35.16 -9.87
C GLY A 148 5.60 34.27 -9.78
N ILE A 149 6.53 34.46 -10.71
CA ILE A 149 7.89 33.90 -10.67
C ILE A 149 8.77 34.97 -10.02
N GLU A 150 8.97 34.90 -8.70
CA GLU A 150 9.92 35.68 -7.88
C GLU A 150 10.20 34.85 -6.59
N ASP A 151 11.42 34.58 -6.12
CA ASP A 151 12.75 34.53 -6.79
C ASP A 151 13.66 33.51 -6.04
N ILE A 152 14.81 33.12 -6.59
CA ILE A 152 15.71 32.08 -6.05
C ILE A 152 16.85 32.71 -5.23
N ASN A 153 17.03 32.28 -3.97
CA ASN A 153 18.25 32.58 -3.20
C ASN A 153 19.32 31.52 -3.46
N GLU A 154 20.25 31.79 -4.39
CA GLU A 154 21.50 31.01 -4.51
C GLU A 154 22.65 31.63 -3.69
N ASP A 155 23.41 30.73 -3.07
CA ASP A 155 24.85 30.82 -2.85
C ASP A 155 25.43 31.86 -1.88
N LEU A 156 25.40 31.45 -0.61
CA LEU A 156 26.57 31.53 0.28
C LEU A 156 27.77 30.75 -0.32
N LEU A 157 28.44 31.31 -1.33
CA LEU A 157 29.68 30.75 -1.88
C LEU A 157 30.94 31.48 -1.37
N LEU A 158 31.67 30.78 -0.51
CA LEU A 158 33.14 30.74 -0.39
C LEU A 158 33.93 32.01 -0.77
N THR A 159 34.22 32.84 0.23
CA THR A 159 35.29 33.87 0.14
C THR A 159 36.69 33.27 0.35
N THR A 160 37.69 33.78 -0.36
CA THR A 160 39.08 33.32 -0.30
C THR A 160 40.03 34.39 0.25
N GLY A 161 40.83 34.01 1.25
CA GLY A 161 42.23 34.46 1.35
C GLY A 161 42.58 35.76 2.11
N ARG A 162 43.14 35.55 3.31
CA ARG A 162 44.40 36.16 3.82
C ARG A 162 44.38 37.59 4.41
N SER A 163 44.46 37.68 5.74
CA SER A 163 45.55 38.40 6.45
C SER A 163 45.58 38.11 7.97
N ASP A 164 46.80 38.03 8.49
CA ASP A 164 47.33 38.22 9.86
C ASP A 164 46.49 37.96 11.14
N GLY A 165 47.04 37.07 11.97
CA GLY A 165 47.30 37.38 13.39
C GLY A 165 46.27 36.91 14.44
N GLY A 166 46.77 36.24 15.49
CA GLY A 166 46.03 36.03 16.74
C GLY A 166 45.90 34.56 17.16
N VAL A 167 46.54 34.22 18.28
CA VAL A 167 46.38 32.94 18.98
C VAL A 167 45.26 33.08 20.01
N GLU A 168 44.36 32.09 20.13
CA GLU A 168 44.07 31.42 21.42
C GLU A 168 43.14 30.21 21.24
N ILE A 169 43.48 29.11 21.91
CA ILE A 169 42.62 27.95 22.14
C ILE A 169 42.14 28.04 23.59
N LYS A 170 40.81 27.95 23.82
CA LYS A 170 40.28 27.49 25.12
C LYS A 170 39.10 26.56 24.90
N ASP A 171 39.34 25.30 25.27
CA ASP A 171 38.33 24.29 25.58
C ASP A 171 37.64 24.65 26.90
N SER A 172 36.33 24.43 26.98
CA SER A 172 35.59 24.32 28.24
C SER A 172 34.25 23.63 28.01
N THR A 173 33.97 22.62 28.82
CA THR A 173 32.84 21.68 28.72
C THR A 173 31.62 22.12 29.55
N GLN A 174 30.49 21.41 29.37
CA GLN A 174 29.24 21.46 30.17
C GLN A 174 28.27 22.61 29.79
N GLU A 175 26.94 22.46 29.88
CA GLU A 175 26.13 21.42 30.55
C GLU A 175 24.82 21.11 29.81
N GLY A 176 24.11 20.04 30.20
CA GLY A 176 23.05 19.41 29.39
C GLY A 176 21.64 20.00 29.50
N SER A 177 20.84 19.79 28.45
CA SER A 177 19.38 19.89 28.47
C SER A 177 18.80 18.77 27.61
N SER A 178 18.21 17.75 28.25
CA SER A 178 17.61 16.60 27.59
C SER A 178 16.28 16.96 26.93
N ILE A 179 16.30 17.26 25.64
CA ILE A 179 15.09 17.32 24.82
C ILE A 179 14.69 15.88 24.46
N PRO A 180 13.44 15.44 24.67
CA PRO A 180 13.03 14.10 24.29
C PRO A 180 13.08 13.95 22.77
N ASN A 181 13.67 12.86 22.29
CA ASN A 181 13.61 12.46 20.88
C ASN A 181 12.15 12.23 20.48
N LYS A 182 11.48 13.26 19.97
CA LYS A 182 10.38 13.05 19.04
C LYS A 182 11.03 12.50 17.77
N GLU A 183 11.00 11.18 17.62
CA GLU A 183 11.36 10.51 16.38
C GLU A 183 10.60 11.20 15.24
N ARG A 184 11.33 11.99 14.45
CA ARG A 184 10.82 12.45 13.17
C ARG A 184 10.86 11.22 12.29
N THR A 185 9.74 10.52 12.19
CA THR A 185 9.47 9.68 11.02
C THR A 185 9.65 10.58 9.81
N ASN A 186 10.77 10.43 9.11
CA ASN A 186 10.93 11.03 7.79
C ASN A 186 9.79 10.45 6.97
N GLU A 187 8.78 11.27 6.65
CA GLU A 187 7.69 10.82 5.80
C GLU A 187 8.24 10.70 4.39
N ASN A 188 8.74 9.51 4.07
CA ASN A 188 9.21 9.16 2.73
C ASN A 188 8.09 9.46 1.73
N GLN A 189 8.34 10.43 0.84
CA GLN A 189 7.38 10.83 -0.21
C GLN A 189 7.26 9.78 -1.32
N PHE A 190 8.10 8.75 -1.29
CA PHE A 190 8.14 7.64 -2.24
C PHE A 190 8.19 6.31 -1.49
N PRO A 191 7.59 5.24 -2.04
CA PRO A 191 7.63 3.92 -1.40
C PRO A 191 9.03 3.33 -1.22
N ASP A 192 9.27 2.75 -0.04
CA ASP A 192 10.52 2.07 0.32
C ASP A 192 10.32 0.56 0.61
N GLU A 193 11.41 -0.15 0.87
CA GLU A 193 11.38 -1.54 1.31
C GLU A 193 10.79 -1.63 2.73
N GLY A 194 9.86 -2.57 2.91
CA GLY A 194 9.09 -2.75 4.14
C GLY A 194 7.74 -2.05 4.15
N ASP A 195 7.53 -1.04 3.31
CA ASP A 195 6.28 -0.27 3.24
C ASP A 195 5.10 -1.07 2.67
N ILE A 196 3.89 -0.63 3.04
CA ILE A 196 2.62 -1.24 2.64
C ILE A 196 1.84 -0.29 1.72
N VAL A 197 1.46 -0.79 0.56
CA VAL A 197 0.49 -0.18 -0.35
C VAL A 197 -0.88 -0.85 -0.12
N GLY A 198 -1.85 -0.12 0.41
CA GLY A 198 -3.24 -0.55 0.49
C GLY A 198 -4.03 -0.16 -0.75
N VAL A 199 -5.02 -0.97 -1.13
CA VAL A 199 -5.91 -0.74 -2.27
C VAL A 199 -7.35 -0.94 -1.83
N SER A 200 -8.23 0.02 -2.09
CA SER A 200 -9.67 -0.12 -1.84
C SER A 200 -10.48 0.14 -3.11
N PHE A 201 -11.50 -0.67 -3.35
CA PHE A 201 -12.39 -0.52 -4.51
C PHE A 201 -13.86 -0.78 -4.15
N ASP A 202 -14.77 0.09 -4.61
CA ASP A 202 -16.21 0.03 -4.34
C ASP A 202 -17.11 0.12 -5.60
N HIS A 203 -16.55 -0.25 -6.76
CA HIS A 203 -17.13 -0.09 -8.10
C HIS A 203 -17.30 1.37 -8.60
N ILE A 204 -17.09 2.38 -7.74
CA ILE A 204 -17.15 3.79 -8.13
C ILE A 204 -15.74 4.40 -8.11
N GLU A 205 -14.99 4.19 -7.03
CA GLU A 205 -13.63 4.69 -6.85
C GLU A 205 -12.61 3.57 -6.64
N LEU A 206 -11.43 3.73 -7.23
CA LEU A 206 -10.22 3.00 -6.88
C LEU A 206 -9.28 3.94 -6.13
N ASN A 207 -9.09 3.67 -4.84
CA ASN A 207 -8.24 4.47 -3.96
C ASN A 207 -7.03 3.67 -3.49
N PHE A 208 -5.88 4.35 -3.40
CA PHE A 208 -4.64 3.80 -2.87
C PHE A 208 -4.32 4.38 -1.50
N TYR A 209 -3.54 3.63 -0.72
CA TYR A 209 -3.10 3.97 0.61
C TYR A 209 -1.62 3.66 0.74
N PHE A 210 -0.88 4.50 1.43
CA PHE A 210 0.53 4.26 1.76
C PHE A 210 0.69 4.28 3.27
N ASN A 211 1.11 3.15 3.84
CA ASN A 211 1.22 2.94 5.29
C ASN A 211 -0.06 3.40 6.05
N GLY A 212 -1.22 3.01 5.54
CA GLY A 212 -2.54 3.34 6.07
C GLY A 212 -3.08 4.75 5.72
N LYS A 213 -2.25 5.68 5.25
CA LYS A 213 -2.70 7.02 4.82
C LYS A 213 -3.27 6.97 3.41
N LYS A 214 -4.49 7.48 3.18
CA LYS A 214 -5.09 7.57 1.83
C LYS A 214 -4.25 8.48 0.92
N LEU A 215 -4.09 8.11 -0.34
CA LEU A 215 -3.43 8.92 -1.37
C LEU A 215 -4.45 9.67 -2.24
N GLU A 216 -4.10 10.84 -2.77
CA GLU A 216 -4.92 11.65 -3.71
C GLU A 216 -4.98 11.08 -5.14
N ALA A 217 -5.43 9.83 -5.28
CA ALA A 217 -5.47 9.12 -6.57
C ALA A 217 -6.66 9.55 -7.46
N PRO A 218 -6.52 9.53 -8.79
CA PRO A 218 -7.50 10.10 -9.73
C PRO A 218 -8.60 9.12 -10.18
N PHE A 219 -8.53 7.84 -9.83
CA PHE A 219 -9.34 6.79 -10.46
C PHE A 219 -10.78 6.75 -9.96
N GLN A 220 -11.62 7.60 -10.57
CA GLN A 220 -13.07 7.53 -10.49
C GLN A 220 -13.66 6.86 -11.74
N ASN A 221 -14.76 6.13 -11.56
CA ASN A 221 -15.53 5.44 -12.60
C ASN A 221 -14.69 4.41 -13.40
N VAL A 222 -14.07 3.44 -12.72
CA VAL A 222 -13.34 2.32 -13.35
C VAL A 222 -14.28 1.55 -14.31
N LYS A 223 -14.06 1.67 -15.62
CA LYS A 223 -14.99 1.21 -16.67
C LYS A 223 -14.79 -0.26 -17.06
N ALA A 224 -14.91 -1.17 -16.09
CA ALA A 224 -14.82 -2.61 -16.33
C ALA A 224 -15.93 -3.36 -15.59
N SER A 225 -16.51 -4.38 -16.25
CA SER A 225 -17.58 -5.21 -15.66
C SER A 225 -17.08 -6.16 -14.57
N THR A 226 -15.80 -6.53 -14.63
CA THR A 226 -15.17 -7.47 -13.71
C THR A 226 -13.68 -7.14 -13.66
N VAL A 227 -13.20 -6.85 -12.45
CA VAL A 227 -11.80 -6.53 -12.18
C VAL A 227 -11.25 -7.45 -11.09
N PHE A 228 -9.95 -7.68 -11.14
CA PHE A 228 -9.18 -8.50 -10.23
C PHE A 228 -8.08 -7.61 -9.62
N PRO A 229 -7.59 -7.91 -8.40
CA PRO A 229 -6.30 -7.39 -7.96
C PRO A 229 -5.22 -7.69 -9.00
N VAL A 230 -4.31 -6.76 -9.26
CA VAL A 230 -3.12 -7.01 -10.07
C VAL A 230 -1.88 -6.47 -9.38
N ILE A 231 -0.80 -7.23 -9.49
CA ILE A 231 0.54 -6.79 -9.10
C ILE A 231 1.47 -7.03 -10.28
N TYR A 232 2.24 -6.00 -10.64
CA TYR A 232 3.31 -6.04 -11.62
C TYR A 232 4.67 -5.88 -10.93
N VAL A 233 5.69 -6.54 -11.48
CA VAL A 233 7.08 -6.53 -11.01
C VAL A 233 8.06 -6.45 -12.19
N GLY A 234 9.23 -5.88 -11.91
CA GLY A 234 10.37 -5.83 -12.81
C GLY A 234 11.61 -5.29 -12.11
N ASN A 235 12.76 -5.38 -12.77
CA ASN A 235 14.06 -4.89 -12.25
C ASN A 235 14.39 -5.40 -10.82
N GLY A 236 14.02 -6.64 -10.50
CA GLY A 236 14.34 -7.27 -9.20
C GLY A 236 13.38 -6.97 -8.06
N ALA A 237 12.23 -6.34 -8.32
CA ALA A 237 11.20 -6.14 -7.30
C ALA A 237 10.70 -7.49 -6.72
N ILE A 238 10.39 -7.48 -5.43
CA ILE A 238 9.71 -8.59 -4.73
C ILE A 238 8.58 -7.99 -3.91
N LEU A 239 7.35 -8.40 -4.20
CA LEU A 239 6.13 -7.92 -3.52
C LEU A 239 5.37 -9.11 -2.92
N ASP A 240 4.77 -8.91 -1.75
CA ASP A 240 3.83 -9.85 -1.13
C ASP A 240 2.41 -9.28 -1.18
N ILE A 241 1.44 -10.02 -1.73
CA ILE A 241 0.03 -9.68 -1.56
C ILE A 241 -0.45 -10.13 -0.17
N ILE A 242 -1.22 -9.26 0.48
CA ILE A 242 -1.80 -9.46 1.80
C ILE A 242 -3.32 -9.36 1.62
N LEU A 243 -3.99 -10.50 1.80
CA LEU A 243 -5.41 -10.68 1.51
C LEU A 243 -6.28 -10.84 2.77
N ASP A 244 -5.63 -11.05 3.93
CA ASP A 244 -6.24 -11.00 5.25
C ASP A 244 -5.20 -10.47 6.27
N ASN A 245 -5.58 -10.34 7.54
CA ASN A 245 -4.68 -9.94 8.63
C ASN A 245 -3.86 -8.66 8.34
N PHE A 246 -4.53 -7.65 7.76
CA PHE A 246 -3.95 -6.39 7.30
C PHE A 246 -3.10 -5.68 8.37
N HIS A 247 -2.01 -5.04 7.94
CA HIS A 247 -1.11 -4.26 8.79
C HIS A 247 -1.78 -2.95 9.23
N TYR A 248 -2.61 -2.36 8.37
CA TYR A 248 -3.38 -1.17 8.64
C TYR A 248 -4.89 -1.50 8.63
N PRO A 249 -5.70 -0.82 9.47
CA PRO A 249 -7.14 -1.05 9.49
C PRO A 249 -7.75 -0.64 8.13
N PRO A 250 -8.57 -1.51 7.49
CA PRO A 250 -9.26 -1.15 6.26
C PRO A 250 -10.14 0.10 6.42
N PRO A 251 -10.38 0.86 5.33
CA PRO A 251 -11.29 2.00 5.35
C PRO A 251 -12.71 1.61 5.76
N ASN A 252 -13.52 2.56 6.24
CA ASN A 252 -14.83 2.25 6.82
C ASN A 252 -15.77 1.53 5.82
N GLY A 253 -16.20 0.32 6.23
CA GLY A 253 -17.08 -0.56 5.45
C GLY A 253 -16.38 -1.31 4.32
N PHE A 254 -15.05 -1.24 4.22
CA PHE A 254 -14.27 -2.08 3.33
C PHE A 254 -13.77 -3.32 4.08
N GLU A 255 -13.84 -4.46 3.43
CA GLU A 255 -13.44 -5.75 3.98
C GLU A 255 -12.48 -6.46 3.02
N ARG A 256 -11.84 -7.54 3.50
CA ARG A 256 -11.04 -8.41 2.62
C ARG A 256 -11.86 -8.90 1.43
N ILE A 257 -11.18 -9.25 0.35
CA ILE A 257 -11.81 -9.89 -0.80
C ILE A 257 -12.43 -11.22 -0.36
N MET A 258 -13.67 -11.47 -0.77
CA MET A 258 -14.42 -12.69 -0.56
C MET A 258 -14.75 -13.34 -1.91
N LEU A 259 -14.94 -14.65 -1.91
CA LEU A 259 -15.40 -15.39 -3.08
C LEU A 259 -16.91 -15.21 -3.26
N GLU A 260 -17.39 -15.26 -4.51
CA GLU A 260 -18.83 -15.19 -4.85
C GLU A 260 -19.70 -16.15 -4.01
N GLN A 261 -19.19 -17.35 -3.73
CA GLN A 261 -19.91 -18.38 -2.95
C GLN A 261 -20.09 -18.01 -1.47
N SER A 262 -19.28 -17.08 -0.95
CA SER A 262 -19.32 -16.60 0.43
C SER A 262 -20.14 -15.31 0.59
N LEU A 263 -20.69 -14.77 -0.52
CA LEU A 263 -21.54 -13.56 -0.56
C LEU A 263 -23.05 -13.87 -0.62
N LEU A 264 -23.43 -15.16 -0.58
CA LEU A 264 -24.79 -15.68 -0.70
C LEU A 264 -25.30 -16.28 0.63
#